data_AF-A0A1B7WX74-F1
#
_entry.id   AF-A0A1B7WX74-F1
#
_cell.length_a   1.000
_cell.length_b   1.000
_cell.length_c   1.000
_cell.angle_alpha   90.00
_cell.angle_beta   90.00
_cell.angle_gamma   90.00
#
_symmetry.space_group_name_H-M   'P 1'
#
loop_
_entity.id
_entity.type
_entity.pdbx_description
1 polymer ?
#
loop_
_entity_poly.entity_id
_entity_poly.type
_entity_poly.pdbx_seq_one_letter_code
_entity_poly.pdbx_strand_id
1 'polypeptide(L)'
;SIREPAWKIERRQGEIELADHIFVASYITRKALLEIDIQEEKITVIPYCAPVDYFHPQPKPDICFRALFVGLETIIWFGVRVKII
;
A
#
# COMPACT_ATOMS: atom_id res chain seq x y z
N SER A 1 2.97 2.74 -18.30
CA SER A 1 2.11 3.68 -17.56
C SER A 1 0.67 3.33 -17.87
N ILE A 2 -0.05 2.75 -16.90
CA ILE A 2 -1.46 2.40 -17.05
C ILE A 2 -2.23 3.71 -16.88
N ARG A 3 -2.76 4.27 -17.98
CA ARG A 3 -3.61 5.45 -17.92
C ARG A 3 -4.94 5.04 -17.32
N GLU A 4 -5.15 5.34 -16.05
CA GLU A 4 -6.47 5.18 -15.44
C GLU A 4 -7.47 6.14 -16.10
N PRO A 5 -8.74 5.73 -16.26
CA PRO A 5 -9.75 6.59 -16.86
C PRO A 5 -10.08 7.78 -15.95
N ALA A 6 -10.30 8.96 -16.55
CA ALA A 6 -10.48 10.24 -15.84
C ALA A 6 -11.55 10.19 -14.74
N TRP A 7 -12.69 9.55 -15.01
CA TRP A 7 -13.79 9.43 -14.04
C TRP A 7 -13.38 8.75 -12.72
N LYS A 8 -12.40 7.84 -12.76
CA LYS A 8 -11.91 7.12 -11.57
C LYS A 8 -10.95 7.97 -10.74
N ILE A 9 -10.28 8.93 -11.38
CA ILE A 9 -9.41 9.91 -10.71
C ILE A 9 -10.30 10.97 -10.05
N GLU A 10 -11.22 11.55 -10.81
CA GLU A 10 -12.18 12.55 -10.32
C GLU A 10 -12.99 12.05 -9.13
N ARG A 11 -13.49 10.81 -9.20
CA ARG A 11 -14.23 10.20 -8.10
C ARG A 11 -13.40 10.14 -6.81
N ARG A 12 -12.15 9.67 -6.89
CA ARG A 12 -11.27 9.57 -5.71
C ARG A 12 -10.92 10.94 -5.14
N GLN A 13 -10.70 11.92 -6.02
CA GLN A 13 -10.46 13.30 -5.59
C GLN A 13 -11.67 13.87 -4.84
N GLY A 14 -12.87 13.66 -5.37
CA GLY A 14 -14.11 14.07 -4.70
C GLY A 14 -14.34 13.34 -3.36
N GLU A 15 -13.99 12.06 -3.26
CA GLU A 15 -14.05 11.32 -1.99
C GLU A 15 -13.15 11.94 -0.90
N ILE A 16 -11.98 12.47 -1.28
CA ILE A 16 -11.05 13.13 -0.35
C ILE A 16 -11.59 14.50 0.08
N GLU A 17 -12.12 15.29 -0.86
CA GLU A 17 -12.63 16.64 -0.60
C GLU A 17 -13.86 16.64 0.33
N LEU A 18 -14.75 15.66 0.14
CA LEU A 18 -15.97 15.49 0.91
C LEU A 18 -15.74 14.91 2.31
N ALA A 19 -14.55 14.37 2.58
CA ALA A 19 -14.26 13.78 3.88
C ALA A 19 -14.16 14.88 4.97
N ASP A 20 -14.90 14.66 6.06
CA ASP A 20 -14.74 15.45 7.29
C ASP A 20 -13.40 15.15 7.96
N HIS A 21 -12.98 13.88 7.89
CA HIS A 21 -11.73 13.39 8.48
C HIS A 21 -11.17 12.21 7.69
N ILE A 22 -9.85 12.10 7.65
CA ILE A 22 -9.12 11.11 6.87
C ILE A 22 -8.13 10.38 7.79
N PHE A 23 -8.35 9.07 7.94
CA PHE A 23 -7.40 8.19 8.62
C PHE A 23 -6.42 7.62 7.62
N VAL A 24 -5.12 7.72 7.92
CA VAL A 24 -4.06 7.17 7.08
C VAL A 24 -3.14 6.27 7.86
N ALA A 25 -2.62 5.23 7.22
CA ALA A 25 -1.77 4.25 7.88
C ALA A 25 -0.32 4.71 8.10
N SER A 26 0.11 5.81 7.46
CA SER A 26 1.51 6.21 7.49
C SER A 26 1.71 7.72 7.28
N TYR A 27 2.85 8.21 7.76
CA TYR A 27 3.30 9.58 7.49
C TYR A 27 3.59 9.83 6.00
N ILE A 28 3.91 8.79 5.24
CA ILE A 28 4.12 8.88 3.78
C ILE A 28 2.80 9.27 3.11
N THR A 29 1.72 8.57 3.43
CA THR A 29 0.38 8.88 2.92
C THR A 29 -0.10 10.25 3.40
N ARG A 30 0.13 10.60 4.67
CA ARG A 30 -0.17 11.95 5.19
C ARG A 30 0.53 13.02 4.35
N LYS A 31 1.83 12.85 4.07
CA LYS A 31 2.60 13.81 3.27
C LYS A 31 2.01 13.97 1.86
N ALA A 32 1.65 12.87 1.21
CA ALA A 32 1.03 12.93 -0.12
C ALA A 32 -0.31 13.70 -0.12
N LEU A 33 -1.11 13.61 0.96
CA LEU A 33 -2.34 14.39 1.09
C LEU A 33 -2.07 15.88 1.32
N LEU A 34 -1.03 16.22 2.09
CA LEU A 34 -0.63 17.63 2.28
C LEU A 34 -0.10 18.26 0.97
N GLU A 35 0.57 17.47 0.13
CA GLU A 35 1.07 17.92 -1.19
C GLU A 35 -0.05 18.24 -2.20
N ILE A 36 -1.27 17.75 -1.95
CA ILE A 36 -2.48 18.08 -2.72
C ILE A 36 -3.42 19.03 -1.95
N ASP A 37 -2.86 19.81 -1.03
CA ASP A 37 -3.53 20.88 -0.27
C ASP A 37 -4.70 20.42 0.65
N ILE A 38 -4.68 19.17 1.13
CA ILE A 38 -5.60 18.76 2.19
C ILE A 38 -5.16 19.38 3.53
N GLN A 39 -6.12 19.95 4.25
CA GLN A 39 -5.91 20.55 5.57
C GLN A 39 -5.36 19.52 6.56
N GLU A 40 -4.31 19.91 7.30
CA GLU A 40 -3.61 19.03 8.23
C GLU A 40 -4.55 18.54 9.34
N GLU A 41 -5.47 19.38 9.79
CA GLU A 41 -6.39 19.11 10.90
C GLU A 41 -7.38 18.00 10.56
N LYS A 42 -7.63 17.75 9.27
CA LYS A 42 -8.49 16.67 8.78
C LYS A 42 -7.80 15.31 8.75
N ILE A 43 -6.50 15.21 9.04
CA ILE A 43 -5.73 13.98 8.84
C ILE A 43 -5.29 13.41 10.18
N THR A 44 -5.50 12.12 10.41
CA THR A 44 -4.92 11.39 11.54
C THR A 44 -4.16 10.16 11.07
N VAL A 45 -2.92 10.02 11.52
CA VAL A 45 -2.12 8.83 11.26
C VAL A 45 -2.47 7.76 12.29
N ILE A 46 -3.01 6.64 11.83
CA ILE A 46 -3.28 5.44 12.61
C ILE A 46 -2.44 4.32 12.00
N PRO A 47 -1.21 4.08 12.50
CA PRO A 47 -0.35 3.02 11.99
C PRO A 47 -1.03 1.65 12.11
N TYR A 48 -0.75 0.77 11.14
CA TYR A 48 -1.16 -0.63 11.30
C TYR A 48 -0.42 -1.25 12.48
N CYS A 49 -1.18 -1.76 13.44
CA CYS A 49 -0.65 -2.51 14.57
C CYS A 49 -0.41 -3.97 14.20
N ALA A 50 0.58 -4.59 14.82
CA ALA A 50 0.75 -6.03 14.85
C ALA A 50 0.34 -6.56 16.24
N PRO A 51 -0.22 -7.77 16.34
CA PRO A 51 -0.49 -8.42 17.63
C PRO A 51 0.82 -8.86 18.29
N VAL A 52 1.56 -7.90 18.85
CA VAL A 52 2.87 -8.11 19.48
C VAL A 52 2.80 -8.98 20.73
N ASP A 53 1.63 -9.14 21.34
CA ASP A 53 1.44 -10.00 22.51
C ASP A 53 1.66 -11.48 22.17
N TYR A 54 1.34 -11.88 20.93
CA TYR A 54 1.42 -13.28 20.48
C TYR A 54 2.65 -13.56 19.61
N PHE A 55 3.14 -12.55 18.88
CA PHE A 55 4.27 -12.70 17.96
C PHE A 55 5.50 -11.98 18.48
N HIS A 56 6.41 -12.75 19.07
CA HIS A 56 7.71 -12.27 19.51
C HIS A 56 8.80 -12.78 18.58
N PRO A 57 9.66 -11.91 18.02
CA PRO A 57 10.78 -12.34 17.21
C PRO A 57 11.72 -13.20 18.08
N GLN A 58 11.95 -14.44 17.64
CA GLN A 58 12.91 -15.33 18.30
C GLN A 58 14.33 -15.02 17.79
N PRO A 59 15.33 -14.92 18.69
CA PRO A 59 16.70 -14.69 18.28
C PRO A 59 17.20 -15.85 17.40
N LYS A 60 17.96 -15.50 16.37
CA LYS A 60 18.57 -16.47 15.48
C LYS A 60 19.76 -17.14 16.19
N PRO A 61 19.88 -18.48 16.16
CA PRO A 61 20.91 -19.20 16.90
C PRO A 61 22.31 -19.14 16.25
N ASP A 62 22.45 -18.53 15.08
CA ASP A 62 23.66 -18.57 14.27
C ASP A 62 23.97 -17.19 13.65
N ILE A 63 25.18 -17.03 13.08
CA ILE A 63 25.68 -15.75 12.54
C ILE A 63 25.52 -15.60 11.01
N CYS A 64 24.92 -16.58 10.32
CA CYS A 64 24.78 -16.57 8.87
C CYS A 64 23.67 -15.59 8.44
N PHE A 65 24.01 -14.56 7.67
CA PHE A 65 23.02 -13.64 7.12
C PHE A 65 22.02 -14.37 6.20
N ARG A 66 20.71 -14.13 6.39
CA ARG A 66 19.64 -14.68 5.55
C ARG A 66 18.68 -13.56 5.16
N ALA A 67 18.46 -13.39 3.86
CA ALA A 67 17.38 -12.56 3.37
C ALA A 67 16.06 -13.34 3.47
N LEU A 68 15.02 -12.71 4.02
CA LEU A 68 13.67 -13.24 4.07
C LEU A 68 12.74 -12.33 3.26
N PHE A 69 12.05 -12.89 2.29
CA PHE A 69 10.97 -12.22 1.57
C PHE A 69 9.66 -12.88 1.95
N VAL A 70 8.71 -12.09 2.43
CA VAL A 70 7.33 -12.52 2.69
C VAL A 70 6.42 -11.60 1.89
N GLY A 71 5.82 -12.14 0.84
CA GLY A 71 4.99 -11.38 -0.07
C GLY A 71 4.46 -12.27 -1.18
N LEU A 72 3.62 -11.69 -2.04
CA LEU A 72 3.12 -12.38 -3.21
C LEU A 72 4.23 -12.47 -4.27
N GLU A 73 4.42 -13.65 -4.83
CA GLU A 73 5.13 -13.84 -6.08
C GLU A 73 4.14 -13.73 -7.25
N THR A 74 4.37 -12.79 -8.16
CA THR A 74 3.54 -12.65 -9.35
C THR A 74 4.09 -13.56 -10.45
N ILE A 75 3.44 -14.70 -10.70
CA ILE A 75 3.75 -15.57 -11.85
C ILE A 75 3.04 -15.01 -13.08
N ILE A 76 3.81 -14.51 -14.05
CA ILE A 76 3.29 -14.05 -15.34
C ILE A 76 3.37 -15.21 -16.34
N TRP A 77 2.23 -15.84 -16.66
CA TRP A 77 2.14 -16.82 -17.74
C TRP A 77 2.18 -16.11 -19.10
N PHE A 78 3.29 -16.22 -19.82
CA PHE A 78 3.32 -15.91 -21.25
C PHE A 78 2.72 -17.10 -22.01
N GLY A 79 1.43 -16.99 -22.37
CA GLY A 79 0.74 -17.97 -23.19
C GLY A 79 1.31 -18.03 -24.61
N VAL A 80 1.99 -19.11 -24.95
CA VAL A 80 2.30 -19.48 -26.34
C VAL A 80 1.00 -19.88 -27.02
N ARG A 81 0.50 -19.07 -27.96
CA ARG A 81 -0.58 -19.49 -28.87
C ARG A 81 -0.01 -20.48 -29.88
N VAL A 82 -0.25 -21.78 -29.69
CA VAL A 82 -0.08 -22.76 -30.75
C VAL A 82 -1.29 -22.68 -31.67
N LYS A 83 -1.08 -22.20 -32.90
CA LYS A 83 -2.07 -22.21 -33.98
C LYS A 83 -1.95 -23.56 -34.68
N ILE A 84 -2.91 -24.47 -34.44
CA ILE A 84 -3.02 -25.70 -35.22
C ILE A 84 -3.65 -25.32 -36.56
N ILE A 85 -2.97 -25.71 -37.64
CA ILE A 85 -3.40 -25.57 -39.05
C ILE A 85 -4.19 -26.83 -39.41
#